data_AF-A0A520Q8X0-F1
#
_entry.id   AF-A0A520Q8X0-F1
#
_cell.length_a   1.000
_cell.length_b   1.000
_cell.length_c   1.000
_cell.angle_alpha   90.00
_cell.angle_beta   90.00
_cell.angle_gamma   90.00
#
_symmetry.space_group_name_H-M   'P 1'
#
loop_
_entity.id
_entity.type
_entity.pdbx_description
1 polymer ?
#
loop_
_entity_poly.entity_id
_entity_poly.type
_entity_poly.pdbx_seq_one_letter_code
_entity_poly.pdbx_strand_id
1 'polypeptide(L)'
;NKGDIKFKKSLSIPLNGAFRALARDYDKDGDTDIAAISYFPNYKTSPRESFVYLENINGQFKANTFRTCISGRWLTMDAGDIDGDGDIDLALGNYAYGPNKAIHIPEFLMKTWEQSGPPVMILYNNLHQPEIK
;
A
#
# COMPACT_ATOMS: atom_id res chain seq x y z
N ASN A 1 -9.10 13.73 -17.62
CA ASN A 1 -10.11 13.43 -18.66
C ASN A 1 -10.05 14.52 -19.72
N LYS A 2 -10.07 14.20 -21.01
CA LYS A 2 -10.13 15.18 -22.12
C LYS A 2 -11.53 15.25 -22.78
N GLY A 3 -12.54 14.64 -22.19
CA GLY A 3 -13.87 14.47 -22.78
C GLY A 3 -13.94 13.24 -23.68
N ASP A 4 -15.14 12.76 -23.98
CA ASP A 4 -15.41 11.70 -24.98
C ASP A 4 -14.55 10.43 -24.83
N ILE A 5 -14.34 9.95 -23.59
CA ILE A 5 -13.53 8.76 -23.30
C ILE A 5 -12.06 8.91 -23.77
N LYS A 6 -11.60 10.14 -23.99
CA LYS A 6 -10.20 10.43 -24.33
C LYS A 6 -9.40 10.74 -23.08
N PHE A 7 -8.30 10.02 -22.91
CA PHE A 7 -7.39 10.17 -21.78
C PHE A 7 -6.00 10.54 -22.28
N LYS A 8 -5.36 11.50 -21.60
CA LYS A 8 -3.94 11.79 -21.74
C LYS A 8 -3.24 11.19 -20.53
N LYS A 9 -2.19 10.39 -20.75
CA LYS A 9 -1.29 9.97 -19.68
C LYS A 9 -0.70 11.21 -19.01
N SER A 10 -0.93 11.39 -17.70
CA SER A 10 -0.30 12.45 -16.92
C SER A 10 0.91 11.96 -16.13
N LEU A 11 0.85 10.72 -15.62
CA LEU A 11 1.83 10.17 -14.68
C LEU A 11 2.10 8.69 -15.00
N SER A 12 3.31 8.23 -14.66
CA SER A 12 3.72 6.83 -14.71
C SER A 12 4.63 6.58 -13.53
N ILE A 13 4.21 5.76 -12.58
CA ILE A 13 5.05 5.34 -11.45
C ILE A 13 5.27 3.83 -11.59
N PRO A 14 6.50 3.37 -11.87
CA PRO A 14 6.78 1.95 -11.95
C PRO A 14 6.71 1.34 -10.54
N LEU A 15 5.81 0.37 -10.36
CA LEU A 15 5.71 -0.43 -9.14
C LEU A 15 5.53 -1.89 -9.55
N ASN A 16 6.59 -2.68 -9.43
CA ASN A 16 6.57 -4.06 -9.87
C ASN A 16 5.53 -4.85 -9.08
N GLY A 17 4.67 -5.59 -9.77
CA GLY A 17 3.66 -6.43 -9.13
C GLY A 17 2.53 -5.69 -8.44
N ALA A 18 2.38 -4.38 -8.69
CA ALA A 18 1.27 -3.58 -8.18
C ALA A 18 -0.06 -4.27 -8.46
N PHE A 19 -0.85 -4.48 -7.42
CA PHE A 19 -2.09 -5.26 -7.48
C PHE A 19 -3.31 -4.42 -7.15
N ARG A 20 -3.14 -3.42 -6.27
CA ARG A 20 -4.19 -2.46 -5.93
C ARG A 20 -3.59 -1.10 -5.60
N ALA A 21 -4.29 -0.05 -6.01
CA ALA A 21 -3.99 1.33 -5.67
C ALA A 21 -5.31 2.04 -5.31
N LEU A 22 -5.28 2.85 -4.25
CA LEU A 22 -6.41 3.62 -3.74
C LEU A 22 -6.01 5.09 -3.68
N ALA A 23 -6.76 5.92 -4.42
CA ALA A 23 -6.53 7.37 -4.49
C ALA A 23 -7.47 8.11 -3.52
N ARG A 24 -6.90 8.77 -2.51
CA ARG A 24 -7.56 9.55 -1.46
C ARG A 24 -6.61 10.64 -0.98
N ASP A 25 -7.15 11.69 -0.39
CA ASP A 25 -6.41 12.70 0.35
C ASP A 25 -6.15 12.14 1.76
N TYR A 26 -5.01 11.48 1.97
CA TYR A 26 -4.74 10.80 3.25
C TYR A 26 -4.12 11.75 4.27
N ASP A 27 -3.36 12.77 3.84
CA ASP A 27 -2.74 13.76 4.73
C ASP A 27 -3.60 15.02 4.96
N LYS A 28 -4.76 15.11 4.30
CA LYS A 28 -5.75 16.19 4.41
C LYS A 28 -5.23 17.54 3.93
N ASP A 29 -4.28 17.54 2.99
CA ASP A 29 -3.73 18.77 2.40
C ASP A 29 -4.55 19.30 1.21
N GLY A 30 -5.57 18.55 0.80
CA GLY A 30 -6.50 18.92 -0.27
C GLY A 30 -6.09 18.40 -1.65
N ASP A 31 -4.96 17.72 -1.76
CA ASP A 31 -4.54 17.03 -2.96
C ASP A 31 -4.75 15.49 -2.85
N THR A 32 -4.66 14.77 -3.97
CA THR A 32 -4.96 13.33 -3.98
C THR A 32 -3.69 12.51 -4.01
N ASP A 33 -3.43 11.81 -2.91
CA ASP A 33 -2.38 10.81 -2.77
C ASP A 33 -2.80 9.44 -3.33
N ILE A 34 -1.85 8.49 -3.29
CA ILE A 34 -2.11 7.09 -3.66
C ILE A 34 -1.46 6.15 -2.66
N ALA A 35 -2.24 5.31 -1.99
CA ALA A 35 -1.74 4.11 -1.32
C ALA A 35 -1.75 2.95 -2.31
N ALA A 36 -0.67 2.19 -2.41
CA ALA A 36 -0.54 1.05 -3.32
C ALA A 36 0.08 -0.17 -2.63
N ILE A 37 -0.42 -1.35 -3.00
CA ILE A 37 0.17 -2.63 -2.62
C ILE A 37 0.67 -3.39 -3.84
N SER A 38 1.75 -4.14 -3.64
CA SER A 38 2.28 -5.07 -4.61
C SER A 38 2.27 -6.49 -4.05
N TYR A 39 1.68 -7.41 -4.83
CA TYR A 39 1.69 -8.83 -4.53
C TYR A 39 2.98 -9.53 -5.01
N PHE A 40 3.67 -8.89 -5.95
CA PHE A 40 4.86 -9.41 -6.63
C PHE A 40 5.99 -8.35 -6.74
N PRO A 41 6.39 -7.67 -5.65
CA PRO A 41 7.53 -6.77 -5.69
C PRO A 41 8.83 -7.56 -5.90
N ASN A 42 9.91 -6.86 -6.23
CA ASN A 42 11.22 -7.48 -6.23
C ASN A 42 11.70 -7.67 -4.78
N TYR A 43 11.34 -8.80 -4.15
CA TYR A 43 11.70 -9.09 -2.76
C TYR A 43 13.21 -9.18 -2.50
N LYS A 44 14.05 -9.28 -3.54
CA LYS A 44 15.51 -9.30 -3.40
C LYS A 44 16.11 -7.90 -3.25
N THR A 45 15.63 -6.93 -4.04
CA THR A 45 16.23 -5.58 -4.09
C THR A 45 15.36 -4.49 -3.48
N SER A 46 14.04 -4.64 -3.57
CA SER A 46 13.05 -3.65 -3.16
C SER A 46 11.85 -4.28 -2.43
N PRO A 47 12.05 -5.10 -1.38
CA PRO A 47 10.94 -5.82 -0.74
C PRO A 47 9.88 -4.88 -0.14
N ARG A 48 10.26 -3.65 0.21
CA ARG A 48 9.35 -2.64 0.75
C ARG A 48 8.41 -2.03 -0.29
N GLU A 49 8.63 -2.28 -1.58
CA GLU A 49 7.62 -1.99 -2.62
C GLU A 49 6.34 -2.84 -2.46
N SER A 50 6.32 -3.82 -1.54
CA SER A 50 5.09 -4.50 -1.12
C SER A 50 3.98 -3.53 -0.69
N PHE A 51 4.35 -2.38 -0.09
CA PHE A 51 3.43 -1.26 0.17
C PHE A 51 4.14 0.06 -0.11
N VAL A 52 3.48 0.96 -0.83
CA VAL A 52 3.97 2.31 -1.10
C VAL A 52 2.84 3.31 -0.89
N TYR A 53 3.08 4.31 -0.04
CA TYR A 53 2.30 5.54 0.02
C TYR A 53 2.97 6.57 -0.90
N LEU A 54 2.25 7.03 -1.91
CA LEU A 54 2.69 8.05 -2.85
C LEU A 54 2.00 9.35 -2.44
N GLU A 55 2.70 10.13 -1.62
CA GLU A 55 2.34 11.48 -1.19
C GLU A 55 2.39 12.39 -2.41
N ASN A 56 1.27 13.01 -2.76
CA ASN A 56 1.24 13.98 -3.81
C ASN A 56 1.61 15.35 -3.22
N ILE A 57 2.54 16.02 -3.88
CA ILE A 57 3.08 17.31 -3.48
C ILE A 57 2.96 18.20 -4.69
N ASN A 58 1.79 18.82 -4.85
CA ASN A 58 1.50 19.72 -5.97
C ASN A 58 1.71 19.08 -7.36
N GLY A 59 1.28 17.83 -7.51
CA GLY A 59 1.37 17.07 -8.77
C GLY A 59 2.66 16.27 -8.93
N GLN A 60 3.57 16.32 -7.94
CA GLN A 60 4.76 15.47 -7.87
C GLN A 60 4.60 14.44 -6.77
N PHE A 61 4.87 13.16 -7.07
CA PHE A 61 4.65 12.08 -6.12
C PHE A 61 5.93 11.66 -5.43
N LYS A 62 5.92 11.67 -4.10
CA LYS A 62 7.00 11.19 -3.25
C LYS A 62 6.61 9.84 -2.65
N ALA A 63 7.45 8.83 -2.90
CA ALA A 63 7.22 7.48 -2.41
C ALA A 63 7.71 7.30 -0.97
N ASN A 64 6.81 6.82 -0.12
CA ASN A 64 7.04 6.51 1.29
C ASN A 64 6.67 5.04 1.56
N THR A 65 7.40 4.38 2.45
CA THR A 65 7.15 2.99 2.87
C THR A 65 7.76 2.77 4.26
N PHE A 66 7.46 1.65 4.90
CA PHE A 66 7.92 1.34 6.26
C PHE A 66 8.50 -0.07 6.36
N ARG A 67 9.25 -0.37 7.43
CA ARG A 67 10.01 -1.63 7.51
C ARG A 67 9.12 -2.87 7.61
N THR A 68 8.04 -2.80 8.38
CA THR A 68 7.15 -3.94 8.68
C THR A 68 6.14 -4.22 7.56
N CYS A 69 6.10 -3.42 6.48
CA CYS A 69 5.23 -3.69 5.35
C CYS A 69 5.58 -5.01 4.64
N ILE A 70 6.76 -5.59 4.90
CA ILE A 70 7.17 -6.88 4.34
C ILE A 70 6.68 -8.08 5.17
N SER A 71 5.96 -7.85 6.28
CA SER A 71 5.49 -8.91 7.18
C SER A 71 4.37 -9.76 6.60
N GLY A 72 3.75 -9.32 5.51
CA GLY A 72 2.81 -10.10 4.74
C GLY A 72 3.02 -9.91 3.24
N ARG A 73 2.21 -10.63 2.48
CA ARG A 73 2.15 -10.58 1.03
C ARG A 73 0.78 -10.07 0.62
N TRP A 74 0.68 -8.76 0.42
CA TRP A 74 -0.59 -8.05 0.34
C TRP A 74 -1.27 -8.28 -1.00
N LEU A 75 -2.48 -8.83 -0.96
CA LEU A 75 -3.30 -9.11 -2.13
C LEU A 75 -4.47 -8.14 -2.25
N THR A 76 -5.03 -7.72 -1.11
CA THR A 76 -6.15 -6.79 -1.04
C THR A 76 -5.80 -5.63 -0.13
N MET A 77 -6.46 -4.49 -0.36
CA MET A 77 -6.35 -3.31 0.47
C MET A 77 -7.67 -2.57 0.46
N ASP A 78 -8.12 -2.02 1.58
CA ASP A 78 -9.24 -1.08 1.59
C ASP A 78 -8.95 0.10 2.49
N ALA A 79 -9.72 1.17 2.34
CA ALA A 79 -9.52 2.43 3.05
C ALA A 79 -10.81 2.92 3.68
N GLY A 80 -10.73 3.40 4.91
CA GLY A 80 -11.85 3.94 5.68
C GLY A 80 -11.43 4.36 7.08
N ASP A 81 -12.27 5.12 7.77
CA ASP A 81 -12.08 5.52 9.16
C ASP A 81 -12.43 4.34 10.08
N ILE A 82 -11.42 3.56 10.48
CA ILE A 82 -11.60 2.29 11.18
C ILE A 82 -11.74 2.51 12.69
N ASP A 83 -11.00 3.47 13.25
CA ASP A 83 -11.06 3.79 14.68
C ASP A 83 -12.03 4.93 15.03
N GLY A 84 -12.56 5.64 14.04
CA GLY A 84 -13.58 6.66 14.21
C GLY A 84 -13.02 8.03 14.60
N ASP A 85 -11.74 8.29 14.36
CA ASP A 85 -11.08 9.57 14.66
C ASP A 85 -11.22 10.60 13.53
N GLY A 86 -11.79 10.19 12.40
CA GLY A 86 -12.05 11.03 11.24
C GLY A 86 -10.93 11.02 10.20
N ASP A 87 -9.85 10.27 10.40
CA ASP A 87 -8.83 10.02 9.39
C ASP A 87 -9.12 8.76 8.56
N ILE A 88 -8.53 8.70 7.36
CA ILE A 88 -8.65 7.51 6.51
C ILE A 88 -7.53 6.53 6.86
N ASP A 89 -7.90 5.39 7.42
CA ASP A 89 -7.00 4.26 7.68
C ASP A 89 -6.92 3.30 6.50
N LEU A 90 -5.99 2.35 6.58
CA LEU A 90 -5.82 1.29 5.59
C LEU A 90 -5.89 -0.10 6.22
N ALA A 91 -6.60 -1.03 5.58
CA ALA A 91 -6.61 -2.45 5.91
C ALA A 91 -6.01 -3.26 4.76
N LEU A 92 -4.92 -4.00 5.01
CA LEU A 92 -4.19 -4.80 4.02
C LEU A 92 -4.44 -6.28 4.28
N GLY A 93 -4.94 -7.01 3.28
CA GLY A 93 -5.18 -8.45 3.35
C GLY A 93 -3.99 -9.26 2.82
N ASN A 94 -3.52 -10.21 3.61
CA ASN A 94 -2.39 -11.07 3.29
C ASN A 94 -2.82 -12.36 2.60
N TYR A 95 -2.09 -12.77 1.57
CA TYR A 95 -2.18 -14.11 0.99
C TYR A 95 -0.80 -14.70 0.70
N ALA A 96 -0.25 -15.44 1.66
CA ALA A 96 1.12 -15.98 1.59
C ALA A 96 1.30 -17.15 0.59
N TYR A 97 0.23 -17.90 0.30
CA TYR A 97 0.28 -19.17 -0.45
C TYR A 97 0.23 -19.03 -1.98
N GLY A 98 0.81 -17.96 -2.51
CA GLY A 98 0.86 -17.69 -3.96
C GLY A 98 1.91 -18.53 -4.73
N PRO A 99 2.08 -18.28 -6.04
CA PRO A 99 3.07 -18.99 -6.85
C PRO A 99 4.50 -18.58 -6.45
N ASN A 100 5.09 -19.32 -5.53
CA ASN A 100 6.41 -19.01 -4.96
C ASN A 100 7.58 -19.34 -5.89
N LYS A 101 7.35 -20.20 -6.91
CA LYS A 101 8.38 -20.58 -7.88
C LYS A 101 8.55 -19.55 -9.01
N ALA A 102 7.52 -18.73 -9.26
CA ALA A 102 7.54 -17.75 -10.35
C ALA A 102 8.36 -16.51 -9.99
N ILE A 103 8.64 -16.29 -8.70
CA ILE A 103 9.29 -15.08 -8.18
C ILE A 103 10.28 -15.52 -7.12
N HIS A 104 11.50 -15.01 -7.20
CA HIS A 104 12.51 -15.31 -6.19
C HIS A 104 12.17 -14.60 -4.87
N ILE A 105 11.39 -15.28 -4.03
CA ILE A 105 11.09 -14.83 -2.66
C ILE A 105 12.19 -15.40 -1.75
N PRO A 106 12.91 -14.56 -0.99
CA PRO A 106 13.85 -15.01 0.02
C PRO A 106 13.20 -16.01 1.00
N GLU A 107 13.89 -17.11 1.29
CA GLU A 107 13.36 -18.20 2.12
C GLU A 107 12.91 -17.71 3.51
N PHE A 108 13.62 -16.74 4.09
CA PHE A 108 13.25 -16.18 5.40
C PHE A 108 11.88 -15.47 5.37
N LEU A 109 11.51 -14.82 4.27
CA LEU A 109 10.20 -14.17 4.13
C LEU A 109 9.09 -15.22 4.04
N MET A 110 9.29 -16.28 3.24
CA MET A 110 8.35 -17.40 3.16
C MET A 110 8.09 -18.01 4.54
N LYS A 111 9.16 -18.35 5.28
CA LYS A 111 9.06 -18.88 6.64
C LYS A 111 8.34 -17.90 7.58
N THR A 112 8.66 -16.61 7.49
CA THR A 112 8.02 -15.57 8.31
C THR A 112 6.52 -15.50 8.03
N TRP A 113 6.11 -15.51 6.77
CA TRP A 113 4.70 -15.43 6.41
C TRP A 113 3.91 -16.67 6.80
N GLU A 114 4.50 -17.86 6.65
CA GLU A 114 3.89 -19.14 7.02
C GLU A 114 3.75 -19.30 8.54
N GLN A 115 4.72 -18.81 9.31
CA GLN A 115 4.74 -18.97 10.77
C GLN A 115 4.00 -17.87 11.51
N SER A 116 4.12 -16.63 11.04
CA SER A 116 3.67 -15.44 11.79
C SER A 116 3.19 -14.30 10.89
N GLY A 117 2.92 -14.55 9.62
CA GLY A 117 2.36 -13.53 8.73
C GLY A 117 0.96 -13.15 9.20
N PRO A 118 0.66 -11.86 9.45
CA PRO A 118 -0.67 -11.49 9.89
C PRO A 118 -1.67 -11.74 8.74
N PRO A 119 -2.90 -12.21 9.02
CA PRO A 119 -3.93 -12.34 7.98
C PRO A 119 -4.35 -10.96 7.43
N VAL A 120 -4.35 -9.95 8.30
CA VAL A 120 -4.67 -8.56 7.99
C VAL A 120 -3.71 -7.64 8.74
N MET A 121 -3.27 -6.56 8.11
CA MET A 121 -2.55 -5.45 8.73
C MET A 121 -3.40 -4.19 8.67
N ILE A 122 -3.62 -3.53 9.81
CA ILE A 122 -4.27 -2.21 9.88
C ILE A 122 -3.20 -1.15 10.03
N LEU A 123 -3.28 -0.10 9.22
CA LEU A 123 -2.45 1.10 9.32
C LEU A 123 -3.36 2.25 9.72
N TYR A 124 -3.29 2.64 10.98
CA TYR A 124 -4.00 3.81 11.47
C TYR A 124 -3.28 5.07 11.00
N ASN A 125 -4.06 5.98 10.44
CA ASN A 125 -3.64 7.35 10.23
C ASN A 125 -3.82 8.11 11.56
N ASN A 126 -2.94 9.06 11.87
CA ASN A 126 -2.93 9.72 13.19
C ASN A 126 -2.81 11.24 13.06
N LEU A 127 -3.45 11.84 12.05
CA LEU A 127 -3.52 13.30 11.92
C LEU A 127 -4.41 13.88 13.02
N HIS A 128 -5.47 13.16 13.36
CA HIS A 128 -6.27 13.35 14.54
C HIS A 128 -5.82 12.30 15.57
N GLN A 129 -5.72 12.70 16.83
CA GLN A 129 -5.63 11.72 17.91
C GLN A 129 -7.02 11.64 18.52
N PRO A 130 -7.55 10.46 18.81
CA PRO A 130 -8.78 10.37 19.57
C PRO A 130 -8.56 11.12 20.88
N GLU A 131 -9.44 12.10 21.18
CA GLU A 131 -9.46 12.72 22.49
C GLU A 131 -9.55 11.60 23.52
N ILE A 132 -8.52 11.47 24.37
CA ILE A 132 -8.49 10.49 25.44
C ILE A 132 -9.76 10.71 26.28
N LYS A 133 -10.71 9.78 26.22
CA LYS A 133 -11.85 9.72 27.14
C LYS A 133 -11.44 9.08 28.46
#